data_AF-A0A6G1LIE1-F1
#
_entry.id   AF-A0A6G1LIE1-F1
#
_cell.length_a   1.000
_cell.length_b   1.000
_cell.length_c   1.000
_cell.angle_alpha   90.00
_cell.angle_beta   90.00
_cell.angle_gamma   90.00
#
_symmetry.space_group_name_H-M   'P 1'
#
loop_
_entity.id
_entity.type
_entity.pdbx_description
1 polymer ?
#
loop_
_entity_poly.entity_id
_entity_poly.type
_entity_poly.pdbx_seq_one_letter_code
_entity_poly.pdbx_strand_id
1 'polypeptide(L)'
;MLLLVHILCGALALAGAESTSAVSVPYSSQGLDMWNTSNPVAMQQVMANLSSAFGNILTGSADSNDELDTTCSNINATSNGKWQAEGLLASEILSPICLDQHNAPNAEASRPYVVGNMTNVFVTEVINAFGLENQKLALTHLCNNLESSILNAFLDGVSAIQAICATAGQPYNANSSALHPTDSAFDSYIEAASMMFGRVFVSSATSDSQANLYCAHSGNHIDALDTLGLNATIVDWTICNNTWPLTVQQGIDAITNGTTIMFAIALTQSCISDGWSDWLCRNLDIAAMYGVGLNGTWIADQVC
;
A
#
# COMPACT_ATOMS: atom_id res chain seq x y z
N MET A 1 36.28 22.54 -34.92
CA MET A 1 35.27 22.89 -33.89
C MET A 1 34.09 23.55 -34.60
N LEU A 2 33.14 22.72 -35.04
CA LEU A 2 31.87 23.04 -35.72
C LEU A 2 30.76 23.23 -34.67
N LEU A 3 29.62 23.92 -34.85
CA LEU A 3 29.12 24.93 -35.80
C LEU A 3 27.72 25.35 -35.27
N LEU A 4 27.49 26.66 -35.06
CA LEU A 4 26.33 27.49 -35.46
C LEU A 4 24.86 26.95 -35.53
N VAL A 5 23.94 27.76 -34.96
CA VAL A 5 22.73 28.41 -35.57
C VAL A 5 21.30 27.85 -35.31
N HIS A 6 20.55 28.64 -34.51
CA HIS A 6 19.23 29.30 -34.72
C HIS A 6 17.97 28.58 -35.28
N ILE A 7 16.88 28.81 -34.53
CA ILE A 7 15.48 29.17 -34.89
C ILE A 7 14.45 28.05 -35.23
N LEU A 8 13.36 28.13 -34.45
CA LEU A 8 12.00 27.60 -34.60
C LEU A 8 11.49 27.41 -36.05
N CYS A 9 10.81 26.29 -36.32
CA CYS A 9 9.33 26.18 -36.37
C CYS A 9 8.91 24.86 -37.06
N GLY A 10 7.89 24.17 -36.53
CA GLY A 10 6.89 23.49 -37.36
C GLY A 10 6.79 21.96 -37.38
N ALA A 11 6.05 21.44 -36.39
CA ALA A 11 4.99 20.41 -36.50
C ALA A 11 5.30 18.90 -36.73
N LEU A 12 4.44 18.09 -36.08
CA LEU A 12 4.25 16.63 -36.08
C LEU A 12 5.28 15.84 -35.23
N ALA A 13 4.92 15.09 -34.17
CA ALA A 13 3.71 14.35 -33.82
C ALA A 13 3.50 14.43 -32.27
N LEU A 14 2.34 14.81 -31.71
CA LEU A 14 1.16 13.97 -31.45
C LEU A 14 1.37 12.46 -31.66
N ALA A 15 1.89 11.79 -30.63
CA ALA A 15 1.50 10.45 -30.16
C ALA A 15 2.61 9.92 -29.24
N GLY A 16 2.23 9.38 -28.08
CA GLY A 16 3.17 8.69 -27.20
C GLY A 16 3.35 9.33 -25.83
N ALA A 17 2.28 9.77 -25.17
CA ALA A 17 2.18 9.42 -23.76
C ALA A 17 2.04 7.89 -23.77
N GLU A 18 3.16 7.19 -23.67
CA GLU A 18 3.11 5.78 -23.29
C GLU A 18 2.45 5.77 -21.92
N SER A 19 1.18 5.40 -21.92
CA SER A 19 0.51 4.93 -20.73
C SER A 19 1.42 3.86 -20.15
N THR A 20 2.05 4.14 -19.02
CA THR A 20 2.38 3.07 -18.09
C THR A 20 1.04 2.39 -17.85
N SER A 21 0.87 1.21 -18.45
CA SER A 21 -0.32 0.41 -18.25
C SER A 21 -0.31 0.07 -16.77
N ALA A 22 -1.05 0.85 -15.96
CA ALA A 22 -1.29 0.54 -14.57
C ALA A 22 -1.65 -0.93 -14.52
N VAL A 23 -0.84 -1.71 -13.80
CA VAL A 23 -1.05 -3.15 -13.67
C VAL A 23 -2.37 -3.33 -12.93
N SER A 24 -3.45 -3.48 -13.69
CA SER A 24 -4.79 -3.59 -13.14
C SER A 24 -5.05 -5.04 -12.79
N VAL A 25 -5.29 -5.33 -11.51
CA VAL A 25 -5.83 -6.62 -11.09
C VAL A 25 -7.23 -6.77 -11.70
N PRO A 26 -7.52 -7.80 -12.52
CA PRO A 26 -8.83 -7.99 -13.09
C PRO A 26 -9.87 -8.17 -11.98
N TYR A 27 -10.96 -7.43 -12.11
CA TYR A 27 -12.08 -7.39 -11.17
C TYR A 27 -12.64 -8.79 -10.94
N SER A 28 -12.43 -9.35 -9.76
CA SER A 28 -13.15 -10.54 -9.33
C SER A 28 -14.36 -10.10 -8.51
N SER A 29 -15.52 -10.71 -8.73
CA SER A 29 -16.71 -10.50 -7.90
C SER A 29 -16.54 -10.97 -6.44
N GLN A 30 -15.34 -11.38 -6.03
CA GLN A 30 -15.02 -11.88 -4.70
C GLN A 30 -14.67 -10.78 -3.70
N GLY A 31 -14.60 -9.50 -4.09
CA GLY A 31 -14.33 -8.39 -3.16
C GLY A 31 -15.33 -8.29 -1.99
N LEU A 32 -16.55 -8.82 -2.15
CA LEU A 32 -17.53 -8.97 -1.06
C LEU A 32 -17.32 -10.24 -0.22
N ASP A 33 -16.77 -11.32 -0.80
CA ASP A 33 -16.45 -12.57 -0.10
C ASP A 33 -15.18 -12.45 0.76
N MET A 34 -14.33 -11.43 0.49
CA MET A 34 -13.15 -11.11 1.30
C MET A 34 -13.45 -10.57 2.71
N TRP A 35 -14.70 -10.26 3.02
CA TRP A 35 -15.13 -9.97 4.40
C TRP A 35 -15.70 -11.20 5.11
N ASN A 36 -15.86 -12.30 4.38
CA ASN A 36 -16.25 -13.61 4.86
C ASN A 36 -15.06 -14.58 4.75
N THR A 37 -13.92 -14.16 5.29
CA THR A 37 -12.66 -14.91 5.16
C THR A 37 -12.63 -16.15 6.03
N SER A 38 -11.81 -17.12 5.63
CA SER A 38 -11.46 -18.27 6.46
C SER A 38 -10.57 -17.90 7.66
N ASN A 39 -10.02 -16.67 7.70
CA ASN A 39 -9.13 -16.18 8.76
C ASN A 39 -9.48 -14.73 9.20
N PRO A 40 -10.61 -14.53 9.88
CA PRO A 40 -11.11 -13.20 10.21
C PRO A 40 -10.18 -12.42 11.16
N VAL A 41 -9.40 -13.11 11.99
CA VAL A 41 -8.45 -12.48 12.92
C VAL A 41 -7.31 -11.82 12.15
N ALA A 42 -6.71 -12.53 11.18
CA ALA A 42 -5.62 -11.99 10.38
C ALA A 42 -6.11 -10.84 9.49
N MET A 43 -7.29 -10.97 8.87
CA MET A 43 -7.88 -9.87 8.10
C MET A 43 -8.13 -8.63 8.97
N GLN A 44 -8.63 -8.80 10.20
CA GLN A 44 -8.80 -7.67 11.12
C GLN A 44 -7.47 -7.00 11.48
N GLN A 45 -6.39 -7.77 11.65
CA GLN A 45 -5.05 -7.23 11.88
C GLN A 45 -4.52 -6.45 10.67
N VAL A 46 -4.70 -6.97 9.45
CA VAL A 46 -4.35 -6.25 8.21
C VAL A 46 -5.09 -4.92 8.17
N MET A 47 -6.40 -4.92 8.36
CA MET A 47 -7.21 -3.70 8.30
C MET A 47 -6.89 -2.72 9.42
N ALA A 48 -6.57 -3.19 10.63
CA ALA A 48 -6.12 -2.32 11.73
C ALA A 48 -4.83 -1.59 11.36
N ASN A 49 -3.81 -2.33 10.92
CA ASN A 49 -2.54 -1.72 10.53
C ASN A 49 -2.69 -0.80 9.32
N LEU A 50 -3.48 -1.16 8.29
CA LEU A 50 -3.79 -0.28 7.16
C LEU A 50 -4.47 1.02 7.62
N SER A 51 -5.40 0.91 8.57
CA SER A 51 -6.11 2.06 9.13
C SER A 51 -5.16 2.98 9.90
N SER A 52 -4.26 2.42 10.71
CA SER A 52 -3.24 3.18 11.42
C SER A 52 -2.23 3.82 10.44
N ALA A 53 -1.82 3.11 9.38
CA ALA A 53 -0.96 3.67 8.33
C ALA A 53 -1.63 4.84 7.63
N PHE A 54 -2.89 4.65 7.21
CA PHE A 54 -3.71 5.68 6.57
C PHE A 54 -3.88 6.91 7.48
N GLY A 55 -4.20 6.72 8.77
CA GLY A 55 -4.28 7.81 9.74
C GLY A 55 -2.96 8.57 9.91
N ASN A 56 -1.81 7.88 9.94
CA ASN A 56 -0.51 8.53 10.01
C ASN A 56 -0.13 9.26 8.72
N ILE A 57 -0.58 8.78 7.55
CA ILE A 57 -0.43 9.53 6.30
C ILE A 57 -1.22 10.84 6.38
N LEU A 58 -2.50 10.78 6.79
CA LEU A 58 -3.34 11.97 6.96
C LEU A 58 -2.74 12.98 7.96
N THR A 59 -2.28 12.49 9.13
CA THR A 59 -1.65 13.34 10.14
C THR A 59 -0.36 13.99 9.63
N GLY A 60 0.47 13.23 8.92
CA GLY A 60 1.75 13.70 8.39
C GLY A 60 1.61 14.63 7.19
N SER A 61 0.57 14.45 6.37
CA SER A 61 0.37 15.19 5.12
C SER A 61 -0.49 16.44 5.25
N ALA A 62 -1.21 16.61 6.37
CA ALA A 62 -2.09 17.76 6.57
C ALA A 62 -1.34 19.10 6.48
N ASP A 63 -2.00 20.11 5.95
CA ASP A 63 -1.44 21.46 5.80
C ASP A 63 -1.39 22.21 7.13
N SER A 64 -2.27 21.86 8.06
CA SER A 64 -2.43 22.57 9.33
C SER A 64 -3.12 21.74 10.42
N ASN A 65 -3.00 22.19 11.66
CA ASN A 65 -3.79 21.63 12.77
C ASN A 65 -5.30 21.82 12.56
N ASP A 66 -5.73 22.90 11.90
CA ASP A 66 -7.16 23.14 11.64
C ASP A 66 -7.75 22.05 10.72
N GLU A 67 -6.96 21.54 9.76
CA GLU A 67 -7.34 20.42 8.91
C GLU A 67 -7.48 19.12 9.71
N LEU A 68 -6.56 18.87 10.65
CA LEU A 68 -6.62 17.72 11.55
C LEU A 68 -7.82 17.80 12.50
N ASP A 69 -8.06 18.96 13.12
CA ASP A 69 -9.21 19.22 14.00
C ASP A 69 -10.53 19.04 13.25
N THR A 70 -10.59 19.54 12.01
CA THR A 70 -11.73 19.35 11.11
C THR A 70 -11.93 17.88 10.78
N THR A 71 -10.87 17.14 10.48
CA THR A 71 -10.94 15.70 10.19
C THR A 71 -11.39 14.91 11.42
N CYS A 72 -10.81 15.21 12.59
CA CYS A 72 -11.14 14.59 13.87
C CYS A 72 -12.60 14.81 14.28
N SER A 73 -13.11 16.03 14.13
CA SER A 73 -14.49 16.37 14.48
C SER A 73 -15.53 15.82 13.49
N ASN A 74 -15.18 15.73 12.21
CA ASN A 74 -16.12 15.37 11.15
C ASN A 74 -16.15 13.88 10.80
N ILE A 75 -15.13 13.10 11.14
CA ILE A 75 -15.08 11.64 10.90
C ILE A 75 -16.35 10.93 11.39
N ASN A 76 -16.91 11.37 12.53
CA ASN A 76 -18.09 10.79 13.17
C ASN A 76 -19.40 11.47 12.73
N ALA A 77 -19.32 12.67 12.16
CA ALA A 77 -20.48 13.54 11.92
C ALA A 77 -20.90 13.64 10.44
N THR A 78 -19.97 13.61 9.49
CA THR A 78 -20.30 13.80 8.06
C THR A 78 -20.16 12.54 7.23
N SER A 79 -18.98 11.98 6.94
CA SER A 79 -18.94 10.87 5.97
C SER A 79 -17.59 10.21 5.71
N ASN A 80 -16.80 9.94 6.75
CA ASN A 80 -15.88 8.79 6.66
C ASN A 80 -16.64 7.45 6.78
N GLY A 81 -17.98 7.48 6.75
CA GLY A 81 -18.86 6.32 6.79
C GLY A 81 -18.62 5.31 5.67
N LYS A 82 -17.91 5.67 4.59
CA LYS A 82 -17.44 4.68 3.62
C LYS A 82 -16.17 3.97 4.05
N TRP A 83 -15.20 4.60 4.72
CA TRP A 83 -14.00 3.90 5.21
C TRP A 83 -14.34 2.73 6.12
N GLN A 84 -15.30 2.92 7.04
CA GLN A 84 -15.77 1.81 7.87
C GLN A 84 -16.51 0.74 7.05
N ALA A 85 -17.29 1.13 6.03
CA ALA A 85 -17.97 0.18 5.14
C ALA A 85 -16.99 -0.52 4.16
N GLU A 86 -15.86 0.11 3.86
CA GLU A 86 -14.68 -0.43 3.19
C GLU A 86 -13.82 -1.26 4.16
N GLY A 87 -14.24 -1.31 5.44
CA GLY A 87 -13.73 -2.14 6.52
C GLY A 87 -12.44 -1.67 7.18
N LEU A 88 -12.07 -0.40 6.95
CA LEU A 88 -11.10 0.29 7.80
C LEU A 88 -11.70 0.56 9.19
N LEU A 89 -10.82 0.65 10.18
CA LEU A 89 -11.15 0.86 11.58
C LEU A 89 -11.01 2.34 11.92
N ALA A 90 -12.14 3.03 12.07
CA ALA A 90 -12.16 4.46 12.37
C ALA A 90 -11.34 4.83 13.63
N SER A 91 -11.35 3.98 14.66
CA SER A 91 -10.54 4.21 15.87
C SER A 91 -9.04 4.25 15.58
N GLU A 92 -8.56 3.40 14.67
CA GLU A 92 -7.15 3.32 14.29
C GLU A 92 -6.74 4.50 13.39
N ILE A 93 -7.64 4.94 12.50
CA ILE A 93 -7.45 6.17 11.71
C ILE A 93 -7.36 7.39 12.61
N LEU A 94 -8.21 7.45 13.64
CA LEU A 94 -8.32 8.63 14.50
C LEU A 94 -7.27 8.72 15.58
N SER A 95 -6.70 7.60 16.02
CA SER A 95 -5.67 7.61 17.05
C SER A 95 -4.52 8.60 16.76
N PRO A 96 -3.95 8.68 15.54
CA PRO A 96 -2.94 9.68 15.21
C PRO A 96 -3.52 11.08 14.86
N ILE A 97 -4.80 11.20 14.52
CA ILE A 97 -5.43 12.45 14.06
C ILE A 97 -6.08 13.24 15.20
N CYS A 98 -6.48 12.61 16.30
CA CYS A 98 -7.28 13.21 17.39
C CYS A 98 -6.52 13.34 18.72
N LEU A 99 -5.21 13.53 18.69
CA LEU A 99 -4.40 13.68 19.91
C LEU A 99 -4.64 15.05 20.57
N ASP A 100 -4.93 15.08 21.87
CA ASP A 100 -5.21 16.28 22.68
C ASP A 100 -4.13 17.39 22.62
N GLN A 101 -2.93 17.07 22.08
CA GLN A 101 -1.86 18.01 21.79
C GLN A 101 -1.32 17.76 20.38
N HIS A 102 -1.95 18.39 19.39
CA HIS A 102 -1.38 18.42 18.05
C HIS A 102 -0.05 19.18 18.06
N ASN A 103 1.05 18.46 17.92
CA ASN A 103 2.21 19.02 17.26
C ASN A 103 1.81 19.36 15.81
N ALA A 104 2.41 20.40 15.23
CA ALA A 104 2.17 20.73 13.83
C ALA A 104 2.35 19.50 12.92
N PRO A 105 1.57 19.36 11.82
CA PRO A 105 1.73 18.25 10.90
C PRO A 105 3.18 18.06 10.49
N ASN A 106 3.64 16.80 10.50
CA ASN A 106 5.04 16.48 10.27
C ASN A 106 5.18 15.12 9.58
N ALA A 107 5.51 15.16 8.30
CA ALA A 107 5.67 13.98 7.47
C ALA A 107 6.86 13.12 7.92
N GLU A 108 8.00 13.72 8.26
CA GLU A 108 9.20 12.98 8.71
C GLU A 108 8.96 12.21 10.01
N ALA A 109 8.23 12.80 10.95
CA ALA A 109 7.88 12.18 12.22
C ALA A 109 6.81 11.10 12.06
N SER A 110 5.92 11.24 11.07
CA SER A 110 4.85 10.28 10.79
C SER A 110 5.35 9.08 9.98
N ARG A 111 6.36 9.27 9.13
CA ARG A 111 6.90 8.24 8.23
C ARG A 111 7.26 6.92 8.93
N PRO A 112 7.96 6.88 10.07
CA PRO A 112 8.27 5.62 10.75
C PRO A 112 7.02 4.83 11.16
N TYR A 113 5.93 5.50 11.51
CA TYR A 113 4.66 4.85 11.85
C TYR A 113 3.95 4.30 10.62
N VAL A 114 4.01 5.02 9.48
CA VAL A 114 3.50 4.50 8.20
C VAL A 114 4.27 3.23 7.80
N VAL A 115 5.60 3.30 7.79
CA VAL A 115 6.47 2.15 7.45
C VAL A 115 6.24 0.99 8.41
N GLY A 116 6.18 1.23 9.71
CA GLY A 116 5.95 0.19 10.72
C GLY A 116 4.59 -0.50 10.56
N ASN A 117 3.52 0.26 10.33
CA ASN A 117 2.20 -0.33 10.11
C ASN A 117 2.12 -1.11 8.79
N MET A 118 2.68 -0.58 7.69
CA MET A 118 2.76 -1.33 6.42
C MET A 118 3.63 -2.59 6.55
N THR A 119 4.66 -2.55 7.41
CA THR A 119 5.48 -3.74 7.73
C THR A 119 4.63 -4.80 8.43
N ASN A 120 3.77 -4.40 9.38
CA ASN A 120 2.86 -5.32 10.06
C ASN A 120 1.79 -5.89 9.12
N VAL A 121 1.30 -5.11 8.15
CA VAL A 121 0.43 -5.60 7.07
C VAL A 121 1.13 -6.73 6.32
N PHE A 122 2.31 -6.46 5.77
CA PHE A 122 3.09 -7.45 5.02
C PHE A 122 3.41 -8.70 5.85
N VAL A 123 3.83 -8.54 7.11
CA VAL A 123 4.10 -9.68 8.00
C VAL A 123 2.84 -10.51 8.20
N THR A 124 1.69 -9.88 8.49
CA THR A 124 0.42 -10.58 8.71
C THR A 124 0.00 -11.34 7.45
N GLU A 125 0.14 -10.72 6.29
CA GLU A 125 -0.15 -11.36 5.00
C GLU A 125 0.78 -12.56 4.76
N VAL A 126 2.10 -12.37 4.89
CA VAL A 126 3.10 -13.43 4.65
C VAL A 126 2.91 -14.62 5.58
N ILE A 127 2.70 -14.40 6.89
CA ILE A 127 2.55 -15.53 7.82
C ILE A 127 1.29 -16.34 7.54
N ASN A 128 0.31 -15.79 6.83
CA ASN A 128 -0.97 -16.43 6.51
C ASN A 128 -1.14 -16.77 5.01
N ALA A 129 -0.15 -16.51 4.15
CA ALA A 129 -0.23 -16.77 2.70
C ALA A 129 0.03 -18.24 2.31
N PHE A 130 0.37 -19.09 3.28
CA PHE A 130 0.75 -20.50 3.07
C PHE A 130 -0.27 -21.44 3.72
N GLY A 131 -0.54 -22.57 3.07
CA GLY A 131 -1.44 -23.60 3.61
C GLY A 131 -0.95 -24.16 4.96
N LEU A 132 -1.89 -24.45 5.87
CA LEU A 132 -1.58 -24.83 7.27
C LEU A 132 -0.59 -25.99 7.41
N GLU A 133 -0.65 -26.97 6.51
CA GLU A 133 0.23 -28.14 6.54
C GLU A 133 1.69 -27.79 6.27
N ASN A 134 1.94 -26.78 5.43
CA ASN A 134 3.27 -26.37 5.00
C ASN A 134 3.75 -25.06 5.64
N GLN A 135 2.88 -24.35 6.35
CA GLN A 135 3.14 -23.01 6.88
C GLN A 135 4.46 -22.93 7.64
N LYS A 136 4.72 -23.81 8.61
CA LYS A 136 5.97 -23.77 9.39
C LYS A 136 7.22 -23.96 8.51
N LEU A 137 7.18 -24.88 7.55
CA LEU A 137 8.30 -25.12 6.63
C LEU A 137 8.51 -23.93 5.70
N ALA A 138 7.42 -23.34 5.19
CA ALA A 138 7.47 -22.14 4.37
C ALA A 138 8.08 -20.97 5.15
N LEU A 139 7.60 -20.67 6.36
CA LEU A 139 8.13 -19.58 7.18
C LEU A 139 9.58 -19.82 7.60
N THR A 140 9.98 -21.08 7.84
CA THR A 140 11.39 -21.42 8.07
C THR A 140 12.24 -21.12 6.82
N HIS A 141 11.74 -21.45 5.64
CA HIS A 141 12.43 -21.14 4.38
C HIS A 141 12.52 -19.62 4.17
N LEU A 142 11.44 -18.88 4.36
CA LEU A 142 11.45 -17.41 4.30
C LEU A 142 12.47 -16.81 5.27
N CYS A 143 12.43 -17.19 6.55
CA CYS A 143 13.35 -16.70 7.58
C CYS A 143 14.83 -16.82 7.18
N ASN A 144 15.19 -17.88 6.44
CA ASN A 144 16.57 -18.14 6.04
C ASN A 144 16.99 -17.44 4.74
N ASN A 145 16.03 -17.04 3.89
CA ASN A 145 16.31 -16.60 2.52
C ASN A 145 15.88 -15.16 2.21
N LEU A 146 15.03 -14.55 3.05
CA LEU A 146 14.66 -13.15 2.89
C LEU A 146 15.87 -12.22 3.12
N GLU A 147 15.96 -11.18 2.32
CA GLU A 147 17.01 -10.18 2.35
C GLU A 147 16.45 -8.86 2.91
N SER A 148 16.86 -8.49 4.14
CA SER A 148 16.36 -7.28 4.80
C SER A 148 16.68 -6.01 4.01
N SER A 149 17.82 -5.99 3.29
CA SER A 149 18.24 -4.84 2.48
C SER A 149 17.30 -4.55 1.32
N ILE A 150 16.72 -5.58 0.71
CA ILE A 150 15.71 -5.43 -0.34
C ILE A 150 14.40 -4.94 0.27
N LEU A 151 13.94 -5.60 1.34
CA LEU A 151 12.71 -5.22 2.02
C LEU A 151 12.78 -3.80 2.59
N ASN A 152 13.97 -3.33 3.01
CA ASN A 152 14.20 -1.97 3.51
C ASN A 152 13.93 -0.86 2.46
N ALA A 153 13.83 -1.20 1.17
CA ALA A 153 13.37 -0.25 0.16
C ALA A 153 11.87 0.06 0.30
N PHE A 154 11.08 -0.87 0.84
CA PHE A 154 9.62 -0.79 0.90
C PHE A 154 9.09 -0.61 2.34
N LEU A 155 9.74 -1.28 3.30
CA LEU A 155 9.25 -1.61 4.63
C LEU A 155 10.40 -1.57 5.66
N ASP A 156 10.14 -1.84 6.93
CA ASP A 156 11.20 -2.22 7.88
C ASP A 156 11.50 -3.72 7.71
N GLY A 157 12.45 -4.02 6.82
CA GLY A 157 12.82 -5.38 6.46
C GLY A 157 13.41 -6.19 7.60
N VAL A 158 14.14 -5.55 8.53
CA VAL A 158 14.69 -6.23 9.70
C VAL A 158 13.56 -6.69 10.62
N SER A 159 12.64 -5.77 10.95
CA SER A 159 11.49 -6.10 11.78
C SER A 159 10.58 -7.14 11.13
N ALA A 160 10.38 -7.05 9.80
CA ALA A 160 9.60 -8.03 9.05
C ALA A 160 10.16 -9.46 9.17
N ILE A 161 11.46 -9.62 8.86
CA ILE A 161 12.09 -10.94 8.89
C ILE A 161 12.16 -11.47 10.32
N GLN A 162 12.43 -10.62 11.32
CA GLN A 162 12.39 -11.01 12.72
C GLN A 162 11.03 -11.60 13.12
N ALA A 163 9.93 -10.97 12.72
CA ALA A 163 8.59 -11.45 13.01
C ALA A 163 8.28 -12.79 12.30
N ILE A 164 8.70 -12.93 11.04
CA ILE A 164 8.57 -14.18 10.27
C ILE A 164 9.37 -15.32 10.93
N CYS A 165 10.64 -15.05 11.29
CA CYS A 165 11.51 -16.00 11.99
C CYS A 165 10.94 -16.42 13.35
N ALA A 166 10.46 -15.46 14.14
CA ALA A 166 9.83 -15.73 15.44
C ALA A 166 8.61 -16.64 15.29
N THR A 167 7.78 -16.40 14.27
CA THR A 167 6.61 -17.25 13.95
C THR A 167 7.04 -18.65 13.50
N ALA A 168 8.15 -18.78 12.77
CA ALA A 168 8.74 -20.07 12.41
C ALA A 168 9.39 -20.82 13.60
N GLY A 169 9.58 -20.15 14.74
CA GLY A 169 10.34 -20.66 15.88
C GLY A 169 11.85 -20.75 15.61
N GLN A 170 12.38 -19.85 14.78
CA GLN A 170 13.79 -19.78 14.40
C GLN A 170 14.42 -18.47 14.90
N PRO A 171 15.72 -18.47 15.25
CA PRO A 171 16.44 -17.23 15.49
C PRO A 171 16.58 -16.44 14.19
N TYR A 172 16.40 -15.12 14.27
CA TYR A 172 16.75 -14.23 13.17
C TYR A 172 18.27 -14.21 12.98
N ASN A 173 18.71 -14.49 11.75
CA ASN A 173 20.09 -14.32 11.34
C ASN A 173 20.14 -13.19 10.31
N ALA A 174 20.84 -12.11 10.64
CA ALA A 174 20.99 -11.01 9.70
C ALA A 174 21.83 -11.47 8.49
N ASN A 175 21.19 -11.53 7.32
CA ASN A 175 21.89 -11.64 6.06
C ASN A 175 22.39 -10.24 5.68
N SER A 176 23.71 -10.11 5.44
CA SER A 176 24.38 -8.80 5.31
C SER A 176 24.63 -8.39 3.85
N SER A 177 23.79 -8.84 2.92
CA SER A 177 23.95 -8.52 1.51
C SER A 177 23.44 -7.10 1.23
N ALA A 178 24.24 -6.26 0.57
CA ALA A 178 23.82 -4.92 0.13
C ALA A 178 23.03 -5.02 -1.19
N LEU A 179 21.84 -5.60 -1.10
CA LEU A 179 20.94 -5.81 -2.23
C LEU A 179 19.83 -4.76 -2.22
N HIS A 180 19.31 -4.48 -3.41
CA HIS A 180 18.21 -3.56 -3.62
C HIS A 180 17.23 -4.19 -4.62
N PRO A 181 15.92 -3.86 -4.53
CA PRO A 181 14.99 -4.26 -5.57
C PRO A 181 15.34 -3.59 -6.89
N THR A 182 14.80 -4.09 -7.99
CA THR A 182 14.89 -3.38 -9.27
C THR A 182 14.14 -2.04 -9.20
N ASP A 183 14.61 -1.02 -9.93
CA ASP A 183 13.94 0.29 -9.99
C ASP A 183 12.48 0.15 -10.40
N SER A 184 12.19 -0.70 -11.39
CA SER A 184 10.82 -0.98 -11.84
C SER A 184 9.94 -1.59 -10.75
N ALA A 185 10.47 -2.46 -9.89
CA ALA A 185 9.73 -3.03 -8.78
C ALA A 185 9.49 -1.99 -7.68
N PHE A 186 10.50 -1.16 -7.39
CA PHE A 186 10.36 -0.01 -6.50
C PHE A 186 9.25 0.94 -6.97
N ASP A 187 9.32 1.39 -8.22
CA ASP A 187 8.34 2.31 -8.80
C ASP A 187 6.92 1.72 -8.79
N SER A 188 6.78 0.43 -9.14
CA SER A 188 5.47 -0.25 -9.15
C SER A 188 4.87 -0.38 -7.74
N TYR A 189 5.71 -0.61 -6.72
CA TYR A 189 5.26 -0.66 -5.34
C TYR A 189 4.74 0.70 -4.88
N ILE A 190 5.51 1.76 -5.16
CA ILE A 190 5.15 3.14 -4.79
C ILE A 190 3.90 3.59 -5.56
N GLU A 191 3.77 3.24 -6.84
CA GLU A 191 2.56 3.51 -7.64
C GLU A 191 1.32 2.83 -7.02
N ALA A 192 1.42 1.55 -6.67
CA ALA A 192 0.32 0.82 -6.04
C ALA A 192 -0.09 1.45 -4.69
N ALA A 193 0.89 1.78 -3.83
CA ALA A 193 0.63 2.45 -2.56
C ALA A 193 -0.05 3.83 -2.75
N SER A 194 0.43 4.60 -3.73
CA SER A 194 -0.05 5.96 -4.03
C SER A 194 -1.47 5.94 -4.61
N MET A 195 -1.75 5.03 -5.54
CA MET A 195 -3.09 4.83 -6.08
C MET A 195 -4.06 4.34 -5.02
N MET A 196 -3.65 3.40 -4.17
CA MET A 196 -4.48 2.89 -3.07
C MET A 196 -4.83 4.02 -2.12
N PHE A 197 -3.83 4.78 -1.64
CA PHE A 197 -4.05 5.92 -0.75
C PHE A 197 -4.99 6.95 -1.38
N GLY A 198 -4.71 7.40 -2.62
CA GLY A 198 -5.53 8.38 -3.31
C GLY A 198 -6.99 7.95 -3.44
N ARG A 199 -7.24 6.68 -3.82
CA ARG A 199 -8.60 6.11 -3.95
C ARG A 199 -9.33 5.97 -2.61
N VAL A 200 -8.64 5.56 -1.55
CA VAL A 200 -9.23 5.45 -0.21
C VAL A 200 -9.51 6.83 0.37
N PHE A 201 -8.60 7.80 0.23
CA PHE A 201 -8.82 9.16 0.70
C PHE A 201 -10.10 9.76 0.13
N VAL A 202 -10.21 9.72 -1.19
CA VAL A 202 -11.30 10.34 -1.93
C VAL A 202 -12.60 9.53 -1.90
N SER A 203 -12.59 8.27 -1.44
CA SER A 203 -13.81 7.47 -1.24
C SER A 203 -14.74 8.07 -0.17
N SER A 204 -14.17 8.82 0.77
CA SER A 204 -14.89 9.59 1.80
C SER A 204 -15.81 10.67 1.24
N ALA A 205 -15.60 11.09 -0.02
CA ALA A 205 -16.47 12.05 -0.68
C ALA A 205 -17.89 11.49 -0.87
N THR A 206 -18.89 12.23 -0.40
CA THR A 206 -20.32 11.89 -0.57
C THR A 206 -20.99 12.59 -1.73
N SER A 207 -20.29 13.54 -2.37
CA SER A 207 -20.78 14.30 -3.51
C SER A 207 -19.65 14.71 -4.43
N ASP A 208 -19.98 14.99 -5.68
CA ASP A 208 -19.03 15.51 -6.67
C ASP A 208 -18.39 16.83 -6.21
N SER A 209 -19.16 17.68 -5.50
CA SER A 209 -18.63 18.93 -4.96
C SER A 209 -17.53 18.68 -3.93
N GLN A 210 -17.68 17.66 -3.07
CA GLN A 210 -16.67 17.31 -2.08
C GLN A 210 -15.44 16.68 -2.73
N ALA A 211 -15.63 15.79 -3.72
CA ALA A 211 -14.53 15.22 -4.48
C ALA A 211 -13.73 16.29 -5.26
N ASN A 212 -14.43 17.26 -5.86
CA ASN A 212 -13.79 18.39 -6.54
C ASN A 212 -13.00 19.28 -5.58
N LEU A 213 -13.45 19.44 -4.33
CA LEU A 213 -12.67 20.12 -3.30
C LEU A 213 -11.39 19.34 -2.96
N TYR A 214 -11.49 18.02 -2.77
CA TYR A 214 -10.31 17.19 -2.54
C TYR A 214 -9.29 17.30 -3.68
N CYS A 215 -9.73 17.24 -4.94
CA CYS A 215 -8.86 17.46 -6.10
C CYS A 215 -8.29 18.89 -6.18
N ALA A 216 -9.05 19.91 -5.81
CA ALA A 216 -8.54 21.29 -5.83
C ALA A 216 -7.45 21.53 -4.78
N HIS A 217 -7.44 20.74 -3.70
CA HIS A 217 -6.52 20.87 -2.57
C HIS A 217 -5.39 19.83 -2.56
N SER A 218 -5.48 18.74 -3.33
CA SER A 218 -4.50 17.64 -3.32
C SER A 218 -3.06 18.11 -3.60
N GLY A 219 -2.89 19.12 -4.45
CA GLY A 219 -1.59 19.72 -4.75
C GLY A 219 -0.89 20.40 -3.57
N ASN A 220 -1.60 20.71 -2.48
CA ASN A 220 -0.99 21.30 -1.28
C ASN A 220 -0.13 20.29 -0.51
N HIS A 221 -0.44 19.00 -0.61
CA HIS A 221 0.17 17.96 0.21
C HIS A 221 1.41 17.31 -0.43
N ILE A 222 1.90 17.83 -1.57
CA ILE A 222 2.90 17.17 -2.41
C ILE A 222 4.18 16.81 -1.64
N ASP A 223 4.84 17.80 -1.05
CA ASP A 223 6.13 17.59 -0.37
C ASP A 223 6.00 16.63 0.83
N ALA A 224 4.85 16.70 1.52
CA ALA A 224 4.58 15.86 2.68
C ALA A 224 4.30 14.40 2.28
N LEU A 225 3.53 14.17 1.21
CA LEU A 225 3.25 12.83 0.68
C LEU A 225 4.52 12.17 0.12
N ASP A 226 5.37 12.90 -0.58
CA ASP A 226 6.67 12.40 -1.05
C ASP A 226 7.58 12.01 0.13
N THR A 227 7.58 12.84 1.19
CA THR A 227 8.32 12.53 2.44
C THR A 227 7.81 11.27 3.13
N LEU A 228 6.50 11.01 3.06
CA LEU A 228 5.88 9.80 3.60
C LEU A 228 6.16 8.54 2.75
N GLY A 229 6.84 8.68 1.61
CA GLY A 229 7.19 7.57 0.72
C GLY A 229 6.09 7.20 -0.27
N LEU A 230 5.19 8.13 -0.58
CA LEU A 230 4.26 8.03 -1.71
C LEU A 230 4.80 8.82 -2.90
N ASN A 231 4.20 8.63 -4.07
CA ASN A 231 4.38 9.52 -5.21
C ASN A 231 3.20 10.49 -5.24
N ALA A 232 3.44 11.73 -4.81
CA ALA A 232 2.40 12.75 -4.69
C ALA A 232 1.70 13.06 -6.01
N THR A 233 2.40 12.97 -7.15
CA THR A 233 1.80 13.20 -8.47
C THR A 233 0.79 12.10 -8.81
N ILE A 234 1.09 10.85 -8.45
CA ILE A 234 0.16 9.73 -8.63
C ILE A 234 -1.03 9.87 -7.68
N VAL A 235 -0.80 10.29 -6.44
CA VAL A 235 -1.88 10.57 -5.48
C VAL A 235 -2.81 11.66 -6.00
N ASP A 236 -2.27 12.81 -6.41
CA ASP A 236 -3.02 13.94 -6.96
C ASP A 236 -3.83 13.54 -8.19
N TRP A 237 -3.18 12.89 -9.17
CA TRP A 237 -3.85 12.38 -10.37
C TRP A 237 -4.97 11.40 -10.00
N THR A 238 -4.71 10.52 -9.04
CA THR A 238 -5.70 9.55 -8.57
C THR A 238 -6.88 10.25 -7.91
N ILE A 239 -6.67 11.25 -7.06
CA ILE A 239 -7.75 12.01 -6.41
C ILE A 239 -8.55 12.81 -7.44
N CYS A 240 -7.93 13.30 -8.51
CA CYS A 240 -8.60 14.12 -9.51
C CYS A 240 -9.30 13.33 -10.62
N ASN A 241 -8.87 12.10 -10.91
CA ASN A 241 -9.28 11.37 -12.12
C ASN A 241 -10.14 10.12 -11.84
N ASN A 242 -11.18 10.23 -11.01
CA ASN A 242 -12.22 9.18 -10.90
C ASN A 242 -13.60 9.68 -11.32
N THR A 243 -14.48 8.72 -11.58
CA THR A 243 -15.93 8.96 -11.68
C THR A 243 -16.52 8.99 -10.28
N TRP A 244 -17.13 10.10 -9.90
CA TRP A 244 -17.62 10.38 -8.54
C TRP A 244 -19.12 10.17 -8.39
N PRO A 245 -19.60 9.91 -7.15
CA PRO A 245 -18.84 9.46 -5.97
C PRO A 245 -18.44 7.98 -6.09
N LEU A 246 -17.29 7.60 -5.50
CA LEU A 246 -16.90 6.18 -5.45
C LEU A 246 -17.90 5.37 -4.60
N THR A 247 -18.20 4.17 -5.06
CA THR A 247 -18.96 3.17 -4.29
C THR A 247 -18.07 2.53 -3.23
N VAL A 248 -18.69 2.01 -2.15
CA VAL A 248 -17.96 1.24 -1.11
C VAL A 248 -17.15 0.10 -1.73
N GLN A 249 -17.71 -0.59 -2.73
CA GLN A 249 -17.01 -1.69 -3.40
C GLN A 249 -15.74 -1.21 -4.09
N GLN A 250 -15.78 -0.07 -4.79
CA GLN A 250 -14.58 0.49 -5.42
C GLN A 250 -13.49 0.88 -4.41
N GLY A 251 -13.85 1.27 -3.18
CA GLY A 251 -12.90 1.49 -2.10
C GLY A 251 -12.28 0.18 -1.60
N ILE A 252 -13.09 -0.86 -1.39
CA ILE A 252 -12.62 -2.22 -1.05
C ILE A 252 -11.65 -2.72 -2.13
N ASP A 253 -12.04 -2.61 -3.41
CA ASP A 253 -11.22 -3.07 -4.53
C ASP A 253 -9.90 -2.31 -4.60
N ALA A 254 -9.89 -1.01 -4.27
CA ALA A 254 -8.66 -0.22 -4.22
C ALA A 254 -7.71 -0.72 -3.14
N ILE A 255 -8.22 -1.02 -1.95
CA ILE A 255 -7.46 -1.60 -0.84
C ILE A 255 -6.89 -2.95 -1.25
N THR A 256 -7.75 -3.86 -1.71
CA THR A 256 -7.36 -5.21 -2.15
C THR A 256 -6.31 -5.17 -3.24
N ASN A 257 -6.50 -4.36 -4.29
CA ASN A 257 -5.56 -4.31 -5.40
C ASN A 257 -4.21 -3.73 -4.96
N GLY A 258 -4.24 -2.65 -4.17
CA GLY A 258 -3.04 -2.03 -3.62
C GLY A 258 -2.22 -3.01 -2.78
N THR A 259 -2.86 -3.65 -1.79
CA THR A 259 -2.18 -4.63 -0.91
C THR A 259 -1.70 -5.85 -1.68
N THR A 260 -2.51 -6.37 -2.61
CA THR A 260 -2.12 -7.50 -3.47
C THR A 260 -0.85 -7.20 -4.29
N ILE A 261 -0.80 -6.04 -4.95
CA ILE A 261 0.36 -5.65 -5.77
C ILE A 261 1.59 -5.43 -4.88
N MET A 262 1.43 -4.67 -3.78
CA MET A 262 2.53 -4.40 -2.83
C MET A 262 3.09 -5.71 -2.24
N PHE A 263 2.22 -6.62 -1.81
CA PHE A 263 2.60 -7.94 -1.30
C PHE A 263 3.38 -8.75 -2.34
N ALA A 264 2.86 -8.86 -3.56
CA ALA A 264 3.50 -9.63 -4.63
C ALA A 264 4.89 -9.07 -4.97
N ILE A 265 5.02 -7.76 -5.08
CA ILE A 265 6.30 -7.11 -5.35
C ILE A 265 7.29 -7.34 -4.20
N ALA A 266 6.89 -7.04 -2.96
CA ALA A 266 7.76 -7.20 -1.81
C ALA A 266 8.24 -8.65 -1.67
N LEU A 267 7.33 -9.63 -1.80
CA LEU A 267 7.67 -11.04 -1.66
C LEU A 267 8.55 -11.56 -2.82
N THR A 268 8.22 -11.22 -4.07
CA THR A 268 9.00 -11.69 -5.23
C THR A 268 10.41 -11.12 -5.25
N GLN A 269 10.59 -9.86 -4.86
CA GLN A 269 11.91 -9.22 -4.85
C GLN A 269 12.74 -9.60 -3.61
N SER A 270 12.10 -9.99 -2.51
CA SER A 270 12.76 -10.19 -1.21
C SER A 270 13.82 -11.29 -1.14
N CYS A 271 14.02 -12.09 -2.19
CA CYS A 271 15.07 -13.08 -2.29
C CYS A 271 15.63 -13.13 -3.71
N ILE A 272 16.95 -13.25 -3.83
CA ILE A 272 17.66 -13.36 -5.12
C ILE A 272 18.14 -14.77 -5.42
N SER A 273 17.72 -15.77 -4.64
CA SER A 273 18.17 -17.15 -4.83
C SER A 273 17.57 -17.77 -6.10
N ASP A 274 18.39 -18.56 -6.80
CA ASP A 274 17.92 -19.31 -7.97
C ASP A 274 16.77 -20.24 -7.59
N GLY A 275 15.67 -20.18 -8.35
CA GLY A 275 14.47 -20.97 -8.09
C GLY A 275 13.54 -20.39 -7.02
N TRP A 276 13.74 -19.13 -6.59
CA TRP A 276 12.83 -18.44 -5.67
C TRP A 276 11.39 -18.38 -6.18
N SER A 277 11.17 -17.89 -7.40
CA SER A 277 9.82 -17.81 -7.99
C SER A 277 9.16 -19.19 -8.11
N ASP A 278 9.90 -20.19 -8.60
CA ASP A 278 9.47 -21.58 -8.63
C ASP A 278 9.08 -22.12 -7.25
N TRP A 279 9.83 -21.74 -6.22
CA TRP A 279 9.54 -22.12 -4.84
C TRP A 279 8.27 -21.44 -4.34
N LEU A 280 8.12 -20.13 -4.55
CA LEU A 280 6.91 -19.38 -4.19
C LEU A 280 5.69 -20.00 -4.87
N CYS A 281 5.75 -20.25 -6.18
CA CYS A 281 4.65 -20.83 -6.94
C CYS A 281 4.16 -22.17 -6.37
N ARG A 282 5.08 -23.02 -5.87
CA ARG A 282 4.72 -24.32 -5.30
C ARG A 282 4.18 -24.26 -3.88
N ASN A 283 4.42 -23.16 -3.15
CA ASN A 283 4.15 -23.08 -1.72
C ASN A 283 3.06 -22.07 -1.35
N LEU A 284 2.83 -21.03 -2.16
CA LEU A 284 1.74 -20.09 -1.97
C LEU A 284 0.39 -20.81 -2.07
N ASP A 285 -0.52 -20.50 -1.16
CA ASP A 285 -1.86 -21.07 -1.13
C ASP A 285 -2.89 -19.99 -1.49
N ILE A 286 -3.56 -20.18 -2.63
CA ILE A 286 -4.54 -19.24 -3.17
C ILE A 286 -5.66 -18.96 -2.15
N ALA A 287 -6.16 -20.00 -1.47
CA ALA A 287 -7.26 -19.86 -0.52
C ALA A 287 -6.82 -19.16 0.78
N ALA A 288 -5.59 -19.42 1.24
CA ALA A 288 -5.01 -18.78 2.40
C ALA A 288 -4.78 -17.28 2.16
N MET A 289 -4.34 -16.90 0.95
CA MET A 289 -4.18 -15.50 0.55
C MET A 289 -5.50 -14.73 0.55
N TYR A 290 -6.60 -15.32 0.06
CA TYR A 290 -7.94 -14.72 0.23
C TYR A 290 -8.33 -14.52 1.69
N GLY A 291 -7.83 -15.40 2.58
CA GLY A 291 -8.00 -15.36 4.02
C GLY A 291 -7.56 -14.03 4.67
N VAL A 292 -6.60 -13.33 4.04
CA VAL A 292 -5.96 -12.11 4.55
C VAL A 292 -6.12 -10.91 3.63
N GLY A 293 -7.10 -10.93 2.75
CA GLY A 293 -7.42 -9.75 1.94
C GLY A 293 -6.61 -9.63 0.64
N LEU A 294 -5.92 -10.69 0.21
CA LEU A 294 -5.14 -10.70 -1.03
C LEU A 294 -5.88 -11.43 -2.17
N ASN A 295 -5.68 -10.98 -3.41
CA ASN A 295 -6.13 -11.73 -4.58
C ASN A 295 -5.16 -12.86 -4.90
N GLY A 296 -5.39 -14.02 -4.31
CA GLY A 296 -4.49 -15.17 -4.42
C GLY A 296 -4.30 -15.70 -5.84
N THR A 297 -5.34 -15.68 -6.68
CA THR A 297 -5.22 -16.08 -8.09
C THR A 297 -4.33 -15.11 -8.87
N TRP A 298 -4.51 -13.80 -8.69
CA TRP A 298 -3.66 -12.83 -9.37
C TRP A 298 -2.20 -12.95 -8.94
N ILE A 299 -1.94 -13.15 -7.64
CA ILE A 299 -0.57 -13.37 -7.14
C ILE A 299 0.03 -14.63 -7.78
N ALA A 300 -0.72 -15.74 -7.83
CA ALA A 300 -0.24 -16.95 -8.49
C ALA A 300 0.12 -16.69 -9.96
N ASP A 301 -0.74 -15.96 -10.71
CA ASP A 301 -0.48 -15.61 -12.11
C ASP A 301 0.76 -14.72 -12.31
N GLN A 302 1.09 -13.86 -11.34
CA GLN A 302 2.29 -13.01 -11.41
C GLN A 302 3.58 -13.72 -10.96
N VAL A 303 3.47 -14.73 -10.11
CA VAL A 303 4.62 -15.37 -9.46
C VAL A 303 5.08 -16.67 -10.15
N CYS A 304 4.18 -17.38 -10.87
CA CYS A 304 4.37 -18.79 -11.30
C CYS A 304 5.03 -19.08 -12.68
#